data_AF-A0A5B7JTU0-F1
#
_entry.id   AF-A0A5B7JTU0-F1
#
_cell.length_a   1.000
_cell.length_b   1.000
_cell.length_c   1.000
_cell.angle_alpha   90.00
_cell.angle_beta   90.00
_cell.angle_gamma   90.00
#
_symmetry.space_group_name_H-M   'P 1'
#
loop_
_entity.id
_entity.type
_entity.pdbx_description
1 polymer ?
#
loop_
_entity_poly.entity_id
_entity_poly.type
_entity_poly.pdbx_seq_one_letter_code
_entity_poly.pdbx_strand_id
1 'polypeptide(L)'
;MRLGRYQLFQQPYQPGDPGGLITLVRKDILATLTDNPQDLGEQVDSLGVTVHIGYATKIDIYNVYCRQRSTLNLQPVMEDNGGRTTVFSGDFNAHHDALEP
;
A
#
# COMPACT_ATOMS: atom_id res chain seq x y z
N MET A 1 -11.08 -1.89 19.46
CA MET A 1 -10.84 -3.18 18.75
C MET A 1 -9.48 -3.74 19.19
N ARG A 2 -9.42 -4.96 19.76
CA ARG A 2 -8.15 -5.59 20.16
C ARG A 2 -7.68 -6.50 19.02
N LEU A 3 -6.81 -6.00 18.15
CA LEU A 3 -6.20 -6.74 17.03
C LEU A 3 -5.11 -7.75 17.48
N GLY A 4 -5.16 -8.21 18.73
CA GLY A 4 -4.25 -9.22 19.29
C GLY A 4 -2.76 -8.93 19.05
N ARG A 5 -2.12 -9.80 18.25
CA ARG A 5 -0.70 -9.80 17.88
C ARG A 5 -0.35 -8.88 16.71
N TYR A 6 -1.28 -8.06 16.24
CA TYR A 6 -1.09 -7.18 15.10
C TYR A 6 -1.13 -5.71 15.50
N GLN A 7 -0.25 -4.92 14.89
CA GLN A 7 -0.33 -3.47 14.82
C GLN A 7 -1.13 -3.07 13.58
N LEU A 8 -1.85 -1.94 13.69
CA LEU A 8 -2.79 -1.45 12.71
C LEU A 8 -2.25 -0.20 12.04
N PHE A 9 -2.18 -0.21 10.72
CA PHE A 9 -2.04 0.98 9.88
C PHE A 9 -3.34 1.14 9.11
N GLN A 10 -3.90 2.35 9.11
CA GLN A 10 -5.16 2.63 8.42
C GLN A 10 -5.11 4.03 7.82
N GLN A 11 -5.78 4.21 6.69
CA GLN A 11 -6.03 5.56 6.19
C GLN A 11 -6.95 6.34 7.15
N PRO A 12 -6.77 7.66 7.27
CA PRO A 12 -7.72 8.50 7.99
C PRO A 12 -9.12 8.38 7.37
N TYR A 13 -10.14 8.26 8.22
CA TYR A 13 -11.53 8.29 7.78
C TYR A 13 -11.85 9.62 7.11
N GLN A 14 -12.45 9.57 5.92
CA GLN A 14 -12.97 10.74 5.22
C GLN A 14 -14.51 10.67 5.15
N PRO A 15 -15.24 11.66 5.70
CA PRO A 15 -16.70 11.68 5.62
C PRO A 15 -17.19 11.69 4.17
N GLY A 16 -18.07 10.74 3.82
CA GLY A 16 -18.61 10.61 2.47
C GLY A 16 -17.80 9.68 1.56
N ASP A 17 -16.66 9.17 2.03
CA ASP A 17 -15.93 8.11 1.34
C ASP A 17 -16.31 6.74 1.96
N PRO A 18 -16.96 5.84 1.22
CA PRO A 18 -17.23 4.49 1.72
C PRO A 18 -15.96 3.63 1.85
N GLY A 19 -14.83 4.10 1.30
CA GLY A 19 -13.55 3.39 1.28
C GLY A 19 -12.72 3.52 2.56
N GLY A 20 -11.65 2.73 2.61
CA GLY A 20 -10.63 2.81 3.64
C GLY A 20 -9.68 1.62 3.58
N LEU A 21 -8.39 1.90 3.48
CA LEU A 21 -7.37 0.86 3.49
C LEU A 21 -6.89 0.58 4.92
N ILE A 22 -6.69 -0.71 5.19
CA ILE A 22 -6.10 -1.21 6.42
C ILE A 22 -4.97 -2.18 6.07
N THR A 23 -3.83 -2.00 6.72
CA THR A 23 -2.72 -2.95 6.70
C THR A 23 -2.44 -3.42 8.12
N LEU A 24 -2.47 -4.74 8.33
CA LEU A 24 -2.15 -5.36 9.61
C LEU A 24 -0.76 -5.97 9.54
N VAL A 25 0.13 -5.54 10.43
CA VAL A 25 1.47 -6.11 10.55
C VAL A 25 1.58 -6.81 11.90
N ARG A 26 2.29 -7.94 12.00
CA ARG A 26 2.52 -8.53 13.32
C ARG A 26 3.36 -7.59 14.19
N LYS A 27 3.12 -7.57 15.51
CA LYS A 27 3.81 -6.68 16.47
C LYS A 27 5.29 -7.03 16.69
N ASP A 28 5.68 -8.25 16.36
CA ASP A 28 7.08 -8.69 16.41
C ASP A 28 7.87 -8.33 15.14
N ILE A 29 7.20 -7.72 14.15
CA ILE A 29 7.82 -7.16 12.96
C ILE A 29 7.83 -5.64 13.14
N LEU A 30 9.01 -5.02 13.02
CA LEU A 30 9.11 -3.56 13.05
C LEU A 30 8.53 -2.98 11.76
N ALA A 31 7.56 -2.08 11.88
CA ALA A 31 6.94 -1.42 10.75
C ALA A 31 6.49 0.00 11.10
N THR A 32 6.46 0.87 10.09
CA THR A 32 5.97 2.26 10.18
C THR A 32 5.12 2.60 8.96
N LEU A 33 4.41 3.72 9.00
CA LEU A 33 3.92 4.32 7.76
C LEU A 33 5.13 4.71 6.90
N THR A 34 4.98 4.62 5.58
CA THR A 34 6.01 5.08 4.64
C THR A 34 6.13 6.61 4.73
N ASP A 35 7.35 7.13 4.86
CA ASP A 35 7.61 8.54 5.17
C ASP A 35 7.11 9.52 4.08
N ASN A 36 7.12 9.07 2.81
CA ASN A 36 6.65 9.84 1.65
C ASN A 36 5.79 8.94 0.75
N PRO A 37 4.50 8.73 1.07
CA PRO A 37 3.62 7.94 0.22
C PRO A 37 3.40 8.70 -1.10
N GLN A 38 3.68 8.04 -2.22
CA GLN A 38 3.50 8.61 -3.55
C GLN A 38 2.03 8.56 -3.96
N ASP A 39 1.61 9.56 -4.72
CA ASP A 39 0.34 9.50 -5.44
C ASP A 39 0.43 8.44 -6.53
N LEU A 40 -0.47 7.46 -6.49
CA LEU A 40 -0.52 6.35 -7.43
C LEU A 40 -1.51 6.58 -8.57
N GLY A 41 -2.06 7.79 -8.70
CA GLY A 41 -2.93 8.19 -9.79
C GLY A 41 -4.39 8.40 -9.38
N GLU A 42 -5.18 8.87 -10.33
CA GLU A 42 -6.58 9.22 -10.08
C GLU A 42 -7.44 8.00 -9.73
N GLN A 43 -8.26 8.18 -8.69
CA GLN A 43 -9.16 7.14 -8.15
C GLN A 43 -8.43 5.88 -7.68
N VAL A 44 -7.17 6.03 -7.25
CA VAL A 44 -6.38 4.99 -6.59
C VAL A 44 -6.21 5.35 -5.13
N ASP A 45 -6.82 4.56 -4.25
CA ASP A 45 -6.55 4.64 -2.82
C ASP A 45 -5.29 3.83 -2.52
N SER A 46 -4.38 4.36 -1.71
CA SER A 46 -3.17 3.65 -1.29
C SER A 46 -2.78 3.88 0.17
N LEU A 47 -2.20 2.85 0.79
CA LEU A 47 -1.63 2.89 2.13
C LEU A 47 -0.24 2.22 2.12
N GLY A 48 0.80 3.04 2.21
CA GLY A 48 2.19 2.58 2.31
C GLY A 48 2.59 2.25 3.74
N VAL A 49 3.12 1.04 3.95
CA VAL A 49 3.73 0.59 5.20
C VAL A 49 5.13 0.09 4.93
N THR A 50 6.11 0.67 5.61
CA THR A 50 7.51 0.24 5.54
C THR A 50 7.76 -0.84 6.60
N VAL A 51 8.18 -2.02 6.16
CA VAL A 51 8.58 -3.15 7.00
C VAL A 51 10.09 -3.22 7.08
N HIS A 52 10.63 -3.42 8.28
CA HIS A 52 12.05 -3.54 8.53
C HIS A 52 12.44 -5.02 8.72
N ILE A 53 13.34 -5.51 7.86
CA ILE A 53 13.89 -6.87 7.93
C ILE A 53 15.35 -6.78 8.39
N GLY A 54 15.60 -7.19 9.64
CA GLY A 54 16.89 -7.01 10.28
C GLY A 54 17.22 -5.52 10.47
N TYR A 55 18.51 -5.17 10.35
CA TYR A 55 18.98 -3.81 10.65
C TYR A 55 19.03 -2.86 9.45
N ALA A 56 19.17 -3.39 8.23
CA ALA A 56 19.45 -2.58 7.05
C ALA A 56 18.36 -2.64 5.98
N THR A 57 17.56 -3.70 5.94
CA THR A 57 16.61 -3.91 4.84
C THR A 57 15.28 -3.29 5.18
N LYS A 58 14.79 -2.43 4.29
CA LYS A 58 13.44 -1.86 4.32
C LYS A 58 12.69 -2.34 3.09
N ILE A 59 11.44 -2.73 3.28
CA ILE A 59 10.51 -3.07 2.21
C ILE A 59 9.30 -2.17 2.33
N ASP A 60 8.99 -1.41 1.29
CA ASP A 60 7.80 -0.58 1.23
C ASP A 60 6.64 -1.40 0.65
N ILE A 61 5.57 -1.57 1.41
CA ILE A 61 4.40 -2.35 1.01
C ILE A 61 3.22 -1.40 0.85
N TYR A 62 2.72 -1.26 -0.36
CA TYR A 62 1.53 -0.48 -0.68
C TYR A 62 0.33 -1.41 -0.77
N ASN A 63 -0.62 -1.25 0.15
CA ASN A 63 -1.98 -1.75 -0.02
C ASN A 63 -2.70 -0.79 -0.98
N VAL A 64 -3.20 -1.30 -2.11
CA VAL A 64 -3.75 -0.50 -3.21
C VAL A 64 -5.18 -0.92 -3.48
N TYR A 65 -6.07 0.06 -3.61
CA TYR A 65 -7.42 -0.15 -4.10
C TYR A 65 -7.72 0.80 -5.25
N CYS A 66 -7.92 0.23 -6.43
CA CYS A 66 -8.28 0.94 -7.63
C CYS A 66 -9.80 1.00 -7.75
N ARG A 67 -10.40 2.18 -7.88
CA ARG A 67 -11.85 2.30 -8.19
C ARG A 67 -12.09 2.03 -9.67
N GLN A 68 -13.37 1.94 -10.07
CA GLN A 68 -13.71 1.80 -11.49
C GLN A 68 -13.11 2.94 -12.31
N ARG A 69 -12.45 2.61 -13.43
CA ARG A 69 -11.76 3.57 -14.33
C ARG A 69 -10.55 4.28 -13.71
N SER A 70 -9.96 3.73 -12.66
CA SER A 70 -8.66 4.19 -12.14
C SER A 70 -7.56 4.03 -13.18
N THR A 71 -6.55 4.89 -13.13
CA THR A 71 -5.30 4.71 -13.88
C THR A 71 -4.15 4.66 -12.88
N LEU A 72 -3.56 3.47 -12.70
CA LEU A 72 -2.42 3.28 -11.81
C LEU A 72 -1.15 3.89 -12.43
N ASN A 73 -0.54 4.84 -11.73
CA ASN A 73 0.72 5.47 -12.10
C ASN A 73 1.81 5.12 -11.09
N LEU A 74 2.74 4.24 -11.47
CA LEU A 74 3.85 3.82 -10.61
C LEU A 74 5.13 4.65 -10.84
N GLN A 75 5.14 5.55 -11.81
CA GLN A 75 6.35 6.32 -12.16
C GLN A 75 6.92 7.10 -10.96
N PRO A 76 6.12 7.83 -10.15
CA PRO A 76 6.67 8.56 -9.00
C PRO A 76 7.34 7.63 -7.98
N VAL A 77 6.77 6.44 -7.76
CA VAL A 77 7.39 5.45 -6.88
C VAL A 77 8.72 4.97 -7.46
N MET A 78 8.77 4.65 -8.76
CA MET A 78 9.99 4.17 -9.41
C MET A 78 11.12 5.20 -9.38
N GLU A 79 10.80 6.48 -9.51
CA GLU A 79 11.77 7.59 -9.46
C GLU A 79 12.31 7.80 -8.03
N ASP A 80 11.45 7.72 -7.01
CA ASP A 80 11.83 7.93 -5.61
C ASP A 80 12.32 6.66 -4.88
N ASN A 81 12.16 5.49 -5.51
CA ASN A 81 12.41 4.20 -4.85
C ASN A 81 13.88 4.05 -4.40
N GLY A 82 14.83 4.68 -5.12
CA GLY A 82 16.25 4.62 -4.80
C GLY A 82 16.80 3.19 -4.72
N GLY A 83 16.18 2.23 -5.43
CA GLY A 83 16.52 0.81 -5.39
C GLY A 83 15.94 0.03 -4.21
N ARG A 84 15.03 0.61 -3.41
CA ARG A 84 14.33 -0.12 -2.35
C ARG A 84 13.40 -1.19 -2.94
N THR A 85 13.22 -2.27 -2.18
CA THR A 85 12.25 -3.30 -2.55
C THR A 85 10.86 -2.79 -2.22
N THR A 86 9.99 -2.76 -3.23
CA THR A 86 8.62 -2.25 -3.10
C THR A 86 7.63 -3.29 -3.60
N VAL A 87 6.58 -3.50 -2.81
CA VAL A 87 5.52 -4.46 -3.11
C VAL A 87 4.20 -3.71 -3.20
N PHE A 88 3.47 -3.93 -4.30
CA PHE A 88 2.11 -3.43 -4.47
C PHE A 88 1.16 -4.63 -4.40
N SER A 89 0.11 -4.52 -3.60
CA SER A 89 -0.88 -5.57 -3.44
C SER A 89 -2.24 -4.96 -3.14
N GLY A 90 -3.29 -5.63 -3.61
CA GLY A 90 -4.66 -5.25 -3.30
C GLY A 90 -5.59 -5.57 -4.46
N ASP A 91 -6.66 -4.80 -4.58
CA ASP A 91 -7.65 -4.97 -5.65
C ASP A 91 -7.49 -3.86 -6.68
N PHE A 92 -6.96 -4.25 -7.85
CA PHE A 92 -6.70 -3.34 -8.95
C PHE A 92 -7.92 -3.09 -9.85
N ASN A 93 -9.04 -3.80 -9.64
CA ASN A 93 -10.25 -3.72 -10.48
C ASN A 93 -9.95 -3.75 -11.99
N ALA A 94 -8.92 -4.50 -12.37
CA ALA A 94 -8.43 -4.62 -13.74
C ALA A 94 -8.21 -6.09 -14.07
N HIS A 95 -8.47 -6.44 -15.34
CA HIS A 95 -8.04 -7.70 -15.90
C HIS A 95 -6.66 -7.51 -16.51
N HIS A 96 -5.78 -8.49 -16.31
CA HIS A 96 -4.48 -8.51 -16.94
C HIS A 96 -4.56 -9.40 -18.18
N ASP A 97 -4.12 -8.92 -19.33
CA ASP A 97 -4.23 -9.64 -20.61
C ASP A 97 -3.64 -11.06 -20.57
N ALA A 98 -2.56 -11.26 -19.79
CA ALA A 98 -1.95 -12.59 -19.59
C ALA A 98 -2.81 -13.60 -18.81
N LEU A 99 -3.96 -13.18 -18.27
CA LEU A 99 -4.92 -14.01 -17.54
C LEU A 99 -6.23 -14.18 -18.34
N GLU A 100 -6.30 -13.66 -19.56
CA GLU A 100 -7.41 -13.98 -20.47
C GLU A 100 -7.16 -15.34 -21.13
N PRO A 101 -8.17 -16.23 -21.19
CA PRO A 101 -8.06 -17.56 -21.80
C PRO A 101 -7.93 -17.55 -23.33
#